data_AF-A0A520I329-F1
#
_entry.id   AF-A0A520I329-F1
#
_cell.length_a   1.000
_cell.length_b   1.000
_cell.length_c   1.000
_cell.angle_alpha   90.00
_cell.angle_beta   90.00
_cell.angle_gamma   90.00
#
_symmetry.space_group_name_H-M   'P 1'
#
loop_
_entity.id
_entity.type
_entity.pdbx_description
1 polymer ?
#
loop_
_entity_poly.entity_id
_entity_poly.type
_entity_poly.pdbx_seq_one_letter_code
_entity_poly.pdbx_strand_id
1 'polypeptide(L)'
;FEDTVVLRMGKLELVRNQWRKFSYEVDTTGNYIPLPANDPVKVDVLAVNIEENDQRLPIRYVTPPGIERQQQLSNNNVQLLQNEQSLALRVCGLAKTEARGVFKTMNLDLRSYGKLSMFIHAESSDLASGGTNLSHGDVSAIIRFGNDFVSNYYEIRIPLNLTQLSAGSLNPDTDAYNDTLWIPSNSLDLDLTQLTKIKQQRNLSSSALGTIFRQAQPNGQVYSVMGNPNLGEVRGILIGVENTNAPDACGEIWVNELRLSSIDEQGGYAALGRVDVNLADLGTLSLSANGHTKGFGTLEQRTNERFRDDFFQFDIAANLELGKLLPKGAGMSIPVFASYSQTVSTPEYDPYDLDIKLKDKLRAVPQSQRDSIRKNAIDFTSIKTINFTNVRKNKMNGKKPKIYDISNVDVSYSYIKTSSHNPLIEYNDVTRHRGALGYNFSPQPKYIEPFKRFFKKDKKHWFDLIKDFNFNYIPSQLSFRADVSRQFGVIRPRSIGASKYAIPETYDKYFVFQRDYIARWNFTRSLTFDYT
;
A
#
# COMPACT_ATOMS: atom_id res chain seq x y z
N PHE A 1 41.28 27.62 37.13
CA PHE A 1 40.86 28.85 37.84
C PHE A 1 41.82 29.05 39.00
N GLU A 2 42.31 30.27 39.19
CA GLU A 2 43.28 30.60 40.25
C GLU A 2 42.60 30.89 41.60
N ASP A 3 41.27 31.03 41.62
CA ASP A 3 40.41 31.17 42.82
C ASP A 3 39.04 30.48 42.58
N THR A 4 38.13 30.60 43.56
CA THR A 4 36.80 30.01 43.60
C THR A 4 35.91 30.53 42.47
N VAL A 5 35.40 29.62 41.64
CA VAL A 5 34.46 29.93 40.56
C VAL A 5 33.15 29.19 40.75
N VAL A 6 32.05 29.95 40.71
CA VAL A 6 30.69 29.42 40.78
C VAL A 6 30.03 29.57 39.41
N LEU A 7 29.80 28.44 38.74
CA LEU A 7 29.06 28.39 37.49
C LEU A 7 27.57 28.16 37.79
N ARG A 8 26.71 29.08 37.33
CA ARG A 8 25.25 28.94 37.40
C ARG A 8 24.71 28.73 35.99
N MET A 9 24.30 27.51 35.70
CA MET A 9 23.69 27.17 34.42
C MET A 9 22.18 27.35 34.55
N GLY A 10 21.61 28.33 33.85
CA GLY A 10 20.15 28.55 33.85
C GLY A 10 19.39 27.35 33.27
N LYS A 11 19.99 26.69 32.26
CA LYS A 11 19.51 25.45 31.64
C LYS A 11 20.73 24.74 31.04
N LEU A 12 20.94 23.47 31.39
CA LEU A 12 21.96 22.62 30.79
C LEU A 12 21.26 21.36 30.28
N GLU A 13 21.19 21.22 28.96
CA GLU A 13 20.46 20.13 28.32
C GLU A 13 21.25 19.56 27.13
N LEU A 14 21.03 18.28 26.87
CA LEU A 14 21.48 17.62 25.65
C LEU A 14 20.30 17.59 24.68
N VAL A 15 20.33 18.48 23.70
CA VAL A 15 19.25 18.59 22.71
C VAL A 15 19.53 17.65 21.54
N ARG A 16 18.53 16.85 21.17
CA ARG A 16 18.59 15.97 20.01
C ARG A 16 17.99 16.67 18.79
N ASN A 17 18.76 16.74 17.70
CA ASN A 17 18.23 17.22 16.43
C ASN A 17 17.50 16.10 15.66
N GLN A 18 16.36 16.44 15.03
CA GLN A 18 15.65 15.54 14.12
C GLN A 18 16.26 15.51 12.72
N TRP A 19 16.95 16.59 12.34
CA TRP A 19 17.71 16.71 11.10
C TRP A 19 19.12 16.15 11.28
N ARG A 20 19.57 15.37 10.31
CA ARG A 20 20.88 14.72 10.34
C ARG A 20 21.77 15.31 9.27
N LYS A 21 23.05 15.54 9.58
CA LYS A 21 24.05 15.93 8.59
C LYS A 21 24.14 14.85 7.51
N PHE A 22 24.14 15.28 6.26
CA PHE A 22 24.36 14.39 5.13
C PHE A 22 25.86 14.14 4.97
N SER A 23 26.28 12.88 5.08
CA SER A 23 27.70 12.50 5.13
C SER A 23 28.36 12.30 3.76
N TYR A 24 27.65 12.63 2.68
CA TYR A 24 28.13 12.50 1.31
C TYR A 24 28.10 13.86 0.62
N GLU A 25 28.87 14.01 -0.45
CA GLU A 25 28.84 15.21 -1.28
C GLU A 25 27.44 15.41 -1.88
N VAL A 26 26.93 16.64 -1.81
CA VAL A 26 25.66 17.02 -2.43
C VAL A 26 25.96 17.45 -3.87
N ASP A 27 26.33 16.49 -4.71
CA ASP A 27 26.71 16.73 -6.11
C ASP A 27 25.58 16.31 -7.08
N THR A 28 25.87 16.35 -8.38
CA THR A 28 24.97 15.81 -9.41
C THR A 28 25.58 14.69 -10.25
N THR A 29 26.56 13.97 -9.71
CA THR A 29 27.22 12.84 -10.38
C THR A 29 26.42 11.55 -10.24
N GLY A 30 25.51 11.49 -9.25
CA GLY A 30 24.69 10.31 -8.98
C GLY A 30 25.40 9.24 -8.16
N ASN A 31 26.58 9.55 -7.61
CA ASN A 31 27.39 8.63 -6.82
C ASN A 31 27.43 9.03 -5.34
N TYR A 32 27.44 8.05 -4.45
CA TYR A 32 27.66 8.29 -3.02
C TYR A 32 29.16 8.52 -2.77
N ILE A 33 29.61 9.76 -2.91
CA ILE A 33 30.98 10.17 -2.59
C ILE A 33 31.01 10.61 -1.12
N PRO A 34 31.64 9.85 -0.21
CA PRO A 34 31.66 10.21 1.20
C PRO A 34 32.51 11.46 1.42
N LEU A 35 32.03 12.34 2.30
CA LEU A 35 32.82 13.49 2.73
C LEU A 35 34.10 13.03 3.44
N PRO A 36 35.21 13.77 3.32
CA PRO A 36 36.46 13.42 3.99
C PRO A 36 36.28 13.38 5.50
N ALA A 37 36.99 12.46 6.18
CA ALA A 37 36.89 12.31 7.63
C ALA A 37 37.26 13.59 8.40
N ASN A 38 38.18 14.38 7.84
CA ASN A 38 38.55 15.72 8.31
C ASN A 38 38.07 16.76 7.28
N ASP A 39 36.76 16.98 7.21
CA ASP A 39 36.17 18.00 6.36
C ASP A 39 36.57 19.41 6.86
N PRO A 40 37.21 20.26 6.03
CA PRO A 40 37.52 21.64 6.41
C PRO A 40 36.25 22.48 6.59
N VAL A 41 35.12 22.07 6.01
CA VAL A 41 33.84 22.77 6.13
C VAL A 41 33.20 22.47 7.48
N LYS A 42 32.96 23.52 8.27
CA LYS A 42 32.21 23.42 9.53
C LYS A 42 30.73 23.54 9.23
N VAL A 43 29.97 22.51 9.62
CA VAL A 43 28.51 22.47 9.49
C VAL A 43 27.89 22.28 10.86
N ASP A 44 27.09 23.23 11.32
CA ASP A 44 26.30 23.12 12.55
C ASP A 44 24.81 23.07 12.22
N VAL A 45 24.08 22.21 12.93
CA VAL A 45 22.63 22.03 12.75
C VAL A 45 21.94 22.42 14.05
N LEU A 46 21.39 23.62 14.06
CA LEU A 46 20.80 24.27 15.23
C LEU A 46 19.29 24.44 15.02
N ALA A 47 18.61 24.88 16.07
CA ALA A 47 17.25 25.38 16.00
C ALA A 47 17.24 26.81 16.52
N VAL A 48 16.63 27.72 15.77
CA VAL A 48 16.35 29.09 16.22
C VAL A 48 14.88 29.20 16.55
N ASN A 49 14.55 29.80 17.68
CA ASN A 49 13.18 29.81 18.19
C ASN A 49 12.80 31.13 18.84
N ILE A 50 11.50 31.40 18.92
CA ILE A 50 10.98 32.68 19.41
C ILE A 50 11.13 32.87 20.94
N GLU A 51 11.30 31.80 21.71
CA GLU A 51 11.40 31.90 23.18
C GLU A 51 12.84 32.12 23.68
N GLU A 52 13.84 31.65 22.93
CA GLU A 52 15.26 31.72 23.30
C GLU A 52 16.06 32.66 22.39
N ASN A 53 15.56 33.00 21.19
CA ASN A 53 16.30 33.78 20.19
C ASN A 53 15.57 35.04 19.69
N ASP A 54 14.51 35.49 20.37
CA ASP A 54 13.89 36.81 20.15
C ASP A 54 14.85 37.98 20.41
N GLN A 55 15.86 37.76 21.26
CA GLN A 55 16.89 38.73 21.62
C GLN A 55 18.27 38.44 20.99
N ARG A 56 18.33 37.52 20.01
CA ARG A 56 19.56 37.22 19.27
C ARG A 56 20.09 38.48 18.56
N LEU A 57 21.41 38.64 18.54
CA LEU A 57 22.09 39.71 17.81
C LEU A 57 22.97 39.13 16.68
N PRO A 58 23.15 39.86 15.57
CA PRO A 58 22.51 41.14 15.24
C PRO A 58 21.06 40.98 14.76
N ILE A 59 20.70 39.81 14.24
CA ILE A 59 19.36 39.51 13.74
C ILE A 59 18.57 38.72 14.77
N ARG A 60 17.41 39.28 15.16
CA ARG A 60 16.44 38.67 16.05
C ARG A 60 15.52 37.72 15.30
N TYR A 61 15.18 36.61 15.93
CA TYR A 61 14.21 35.68 15.37
C TYR A 61 12.79 36.22 15.52
N VAL A 62 12.05 36.30 14.41
CA VAL A 62 10.60 36.57 14.41
C VAL A 62 9.88 35.53 13.56
N THR A 63 8.66 35.20 13.96
CA THR A 63 7.83 34.23 13.26
C THR A 63 7.51 34.71 11.83
N PRO A 64 7.53 33.83 10.81
CA PRO A 64 7.25 34.21 9.43
C PRO A 64 5.87 34.86 9.24
N PRO A 65 5.69 35.71 8.20
CA PRO A 65 4.42 36.37 7.94
C PRO A 65 3.26 35.39 7.77
N GLY A 66 2.14 35.66 8.45
CA GLY A 66 0.92 34.85 8.36
C GLY A 66 0.98 33.50 9.08
N ILE A 67 2.01 33.26 9.89
CA ILE A 67 2.11 32.08 10.77
C ILE A 67 1.74 32.49 12.19
N GLU A 68 0.77 31.76 12.76
CA GLU A 68 0.35 31.97 14.14
C GLU A 68 0.89 30.86 15.03
N ARG A 69 1.31 31.22 16.24
CA ARG A 69 1.77 30.26 17.24
C ARG A 69 0.61 29.34 17.65
N GLN A 70 0.88 28.04 17.68
CA GLN A 70 -0.12 27.06 18.11
C GLN A 70 -0.53 27.32 19.56
N GLN A 71 -1.83 27.36 19.80
CA GLN A 71 -2.41 27.55 21.12
C GLN A 71 -2.74 26.18 21.74
N GLN A 72 -2.30 25.95 22.97
CA GLN A 72 -2.68 24.78 23.76
C GLN A 72 -3.36 25.25 25.04
N LEU A 73 -4.49 24.63 25.37
CA LEU A 73 -5.14 24.85 26.67
C LEU A 73 -4.41 24.02 27.73
N SER A 74 -3.91 24.71 28.76
CA SER A 74 -3.41 24.07 29.97
C SER A 74 -4.57 23.50 30.81
N ASN A 75 -4.28 22.60 31.74
CA ASN A 75 -5.27 21.99 32.65
C ASN A 75 -6.08 23.01 33.47
N ASN A 76 -5.59 24.24 33.60
CA ASN A 76 -6.25 25.33 34.30
C ASN A 76 -7.04 26.27 33.36
N ASN A 77 -7.36 25.85 32.13
CA ASN A 77 -8.00 26.66 31.08
C ASN A 77 -7.25 27.95 30.68
N VAL A 78 -5.94 28.00 30.96
CA VAL A 78 -5.07 29.09 30.49
C VAL A 78 -4.53 28.72 29.12
N GLN A 79 -4.63 29.64 28.18
CA GLN A 79 -4.08 29.50 26.84
C GLN A 79 -2.55 29.68 26.88
N LEU A 80 -1.83 28.64 26.48
CA LEU A 80 -0.38 28.65 26.32
C LEU A 80 -0.04 28.70 24.83
N LEU A 81 0.88 29.57 24.46
CA LEU A 81 1.44 29.61 23.11
C LEU A 81 2.60 28.62 23.05
N GLN A 82 2.55 27.69 22.11
CA GLN A 82 3.65 26.77 21.86
C GLN A 82 4.84 27.52 21.27
N ASN A 83 6.04 26.96 21.48
CA ASN A 83 7.26 27.50 20.89
C ASN A 83 7.22 27.32 19.37
N GLU A 84 7.70 28.33 18.65
CA GLU A 84 7.82 28.39 17.20
C GLU A 84 9.30 28.39 16.86
N GLN A 85 9.72 27.48 15.97
CA GLN A 85 11.13 27.19 15.74
C GLN A 85 11.43 26.91 14.26
N SER A 86 12.57 27.41 13.79
CA SER A 86 13.16 27.11 12.49
C SER A 86 14.40 26.22 12.62
N LEU A 87 14.67 25.44 11.58
CA LEU A 87 15.97 24.80 11.40
C LEU A 87 17.00 25.87 11.04
N ALA A 88 18.10 25.95 11.76
CA ALA A 88 19.24 26.80 11.42
C ALA A 88 20.43 25.95 10.97
N LEU A 89 20.81 26.09 9.71
CA LEU A 89 21.96 25.43 9.10
C LEU A 89 23.08 26.45 8.94
N ARG A 90 24.11 26.33 9.78
CA ARG A 90 25.27 27.21 9.76
C ARG A 90 26.44 26.49 9.10
N VAL A 91 26.98 27.08 8.04
CA VAL A 91 28.04 26.49 7.23
C VAL A 91 29.17 27.51 7.08
N CYS A 92 30.42 27.09 7.27
CA CYS A 92 31.58 27.96 7.06
C CYS A 92 32.77 27.20 6.50
N GLY A 93 33.56 27.85 5.64
CA GLY A 93 34.65 27.24 4.88
C GLY A 93 34.18 26.58 3.58
N LEU A 94 32.96 26.88 3.10
CA LEU A 94 32.37 26.23 1.93
C LEU A 94 32.99 26.79 0.65
N ALA A 95 33.82 25.99 -0.02
CA ALA A 95 34.45 26.36 -1.28
C ALA A 95 33.43 26.54 -2.41
N LYS A 96 33.82 27.31 -3.44
CA LYS A 96 32.96 27.53 -4.61
C LYS A 96 32.52 26.21 -5.24
N THR A 97 31.24 26.10 -5.60
CA THR A 97 30.53 24.92 -6.12
C THR A 97 30.34 23.76 -5.16
N GLU A 98 30.87 23.84 -3.94
CA GLU A 98 30.57 22.83 -2.92
C GLU A 98 29.21 23.08 -2.26
N ALA A 99 28.61 21.99 -1.82
CA ALA A 99 27.38 22.01 -1.03
C ALA A 99 27.47 21.12 0.20
N ARG A 100 26.79 21.53 1.26
CA ARG A 100 26.57 20.73 2.48
C ARG A 100 25.11 20.78 2.84
N GLY A 101 24.58 19.69 3.37
CA GLY A 101 23.17 19.61 3.68
C GLY A 101 22.83 18.72 4.86
N VAL A 102 21.57 18.80 5.24
CA VAL A 102 20.95 18.00 6.27
C VAL A 102 19.70 17.36 5.70
N PHE A 103 19.35 16.19 6.21
CA PHE A 103 18.18 15.47 5.74
C PHE A 103 17.32 14.99 6.90
N LYS A 104 16.03 14.82 6.58
CA LYS A 104 15.05 14.20 7.45
C LYS A 104 14.34 13.11 6.67
N THR A 105 14.34 11.90 7.21
CA THR A 105 13.59 10.77 6.65
C THR A 105 12.14 10.86 7.08
N MET A 106 11.23 10.73 6.11
CA MET A 106 9.78 10.77 6.29
C MET A 106 9.13 9.97 5.18
N ASN A 107 7.96 9.39 5.39
CA ASN A 107 7.24 8.70 4.32
C ASN A 107 6.00 9.53 3.96
N LEU A 108 6.11 10.33 2.90
CA LEU A 108 5.07 11.25 2.48
C LEU A 108 4.56 10.90 1.07
N ASP A 109 3.25 10.97 0.92
CA ASP A 109 2.58 10.97 -0.37
C ASP A 109 2.09 12.39 -0.67
N LEU A 110 2.74 13.05 -1.62
CA LEU A 110 2.52 14.45 -1.96
C LEU A 110 1.48 14.64 -3.07
N ARG A 111 0.96 13.56 -3.67
CA ARG A 111 0.11 13.64 -4.86
C ARG A 111 -1.24 14.31 -4.65
N SER A 112 -1.77 14.26 -3.43
CA SER A 112 -3.05 14.88 -3.09
C SER A 112 -2.94 16.39 -2.85
N TYR A 113 -1.74 16.96 -2.96
CA TYR A 113 -1.46 18.38 -2.72
C TYR A 113 -0.96 19.02 -4.02
N GLY A 114 -1.35 20.27 -4.25
CA GLY A 114 -0.92 21.05 -5.39
C GLY A 114 0.35 21.86 -5.13
N LYS A 115 0.58 22.25 -3.86
CA LYS A 115 1.67 23.16 -3.50
C LYS A 115 2.50 22.66 -2.33
N LEU A 116 3.81 22.85 -2.44
CA LEU A 116 4.79 22.72 -1.36
C LEU A 116 5.38 24.10 -1.07
N SER A 117 5.27 24.56 0.17
CA SER A 117 5.76 25.88 0.58
C SER A 117 6.69 25.79 1.77
N MET A 118 7.66 26.70 1.85
CA MET A 118 8.64 26.78 2.94
C MET A 118 9.29 28.15 2.96
N PHE A 119 9.47 28.74 4.14
CA PHE A 119 10.21 30.01 4.27
C PHE A 119 11.70 29.74 4.41
N ILE A 120 12.50 30.59 3.77
CA ILE A 120 13.96 30.52 3.84
C ILE A 120 14.51 31.91 4.14
N HIS A 121 15.34 31.98 5.16
CA HIS A 121 16.12 33.15 5.51
C HIS A 121 17.60 32.82 5.35
N ALA A 122 18.41 33.82 5.00
CA ALA A 122 19.85 33.67 4.85
C ALA A 122 20.58 34.91 5.36
N GLU A 123 21.61 34.68 6.18
CA GLU A 123 22.48 35.73 6.70
C GLU A 123 23.95 35.30 6.64
N SER A 124 24.86 36.27 6.75
CA SER A 124 26.28 35.98 6.92
C SER A 124 26.55 35.39 8.30
N SER A 125 27.36 34.34 8.38
CA SER A 125 27.65 33.69 9.66
C SER A 125 28.63 34.49 10.52
N ASP A 126 28.36 34.49 11.82
CA ASP A 126 29.24 34.97 12.90
C ASP A 126 30.53 34.15 13.07
N LEU A 127 30.59 32.93 12.54
CA LEU A 127 31.78 32.06 12.56
C LEU A 127 32.93 32.56 11.67
N ALA A 128 32.69 33.57 10.84
CA ALA A 128 33.71 34.15 9.97
C ALA A 128 34.78 34.87 10.80
N SER A 129 35.90 34.20 11.05
CA SER A 129 37.11 34.81 11.59
C SER A 129 37.74 35.72 10.51
N GLY A 130 37.27 36.96 10.40
CA GLY A 130 37.77 37.95 9.44
C GLY A 130 36.75 38.57 8.48
N GLY A 131 35.46 38.25 8.63
CA GLY A 131 34.37 38.82 7.82
C GLY A 131 34.34 38.25 6.40
N THR A 132 33.39 37.38 6.10
CA THR A 132 33.11 36.98 4.71
C THR A 132 32.20 38.01 4.05
N ASN A 133 32.67 38.62 2.96
CA ASN A 133 31.86 39.46 2.07
C ASN A 133 30.92 38.58 1.22
N LEU A 134 29.97 37.91 1.87
CA LEU A 134 28.88 37.25 1.15
C LEU A 134 27.96 38.31 0.53
N SER A 135 27.77 38.24 -0.77
CA SER A 135 26.88 39.09 -1.55
C SER A 135 25.59 38.36 -1.89
N HIS A 136 24.59 39.11 -2.36
CA HIS A 136 23.31 38.54 -2.78
C HIS A 136 23.53 37.54 -3.94
N GLY A 137 22.94 36.36 -3.83
CA GLY A 137 23.09 35.30 -4.83
C GLY A 137 24.40 34.52 -4.77
N ASP A 138 25.30 34.79 -3.81
CA ASP A 138 26.51 33.99 -3.64
C ASP A 138 26.23 32.58 -3.14
N VAL A 139 25.16 32.42 -2.38
CA VAL A 139 24.72 31.17 -1.77
C VAL A 139 23.34 30.79 -2.31
N SER A 140 23.12 29.50 -2.55
CA SER A 140 21.84 28.96 -2.98
C SER A 140 21.35 27.88 -2.01
N ALA A 141 20.05 27.88 -1.71
CA ALA A 141 19.41 26.77 -1.02
C ALA A 141 19.14 25.65 -2.04
N ILE A 142 19.48 24.42 -1.66
CA ILE A 142 19.16 23.20 -2.39
C ILE A 142 18.12 22.44 -1.59
N ILE A 143 16.95 22.20 -2.17
CA ILE A 143 15.93 21.33 -1.59
C ILE A 143 15.80 20.09 -2.47
N ARG A 144 16.15 18.91 -1.93
CA ARG A 144 15.95 17.62 -2.61
C ARG A 144 14.88 16.80 -1.92
N PHE A 145 14.03 16.15 -2.71
CA PHE A 145 13.06 15.19 -2.20
C PHE A 145 12.72 14.14 -3.26
N GLY A 146 12.44 12.93 -2.79
CA GLY A 146 12.18 11.79 -3.66
C GLY A 146 12.42 10.47 -2.93
N ASN A 147 12.78 9.44 -3.68
CA ASN A 147 13.07 8.12 -3.13
C ASN A 147 14.43 8.07 -2.42
N ASP A 148 15.38 8.87 -2.89
CA ASP A 148 16.70 9.06 -2.30
C ASP A 148 17.17 10.52 -2.50
N PHE A 149 18.44 10.83 -2.16
CA PHE A 149 19.02 12.18 -2.28
C PHE A 149 20.13 12.31 -3.33
N VAL A 150 20.46 11.22 -4.03
CA VAL A 150 21.66 11.11 -4.88
C VAL A 150 21.33 10.63 -6.29
N SER A 151 20.43 9.67 -6.46
CA SER A 151 20.15 9.05 -7.76
C SER A 151 18.72 9.30 -8.24
N ASN A 152 17.74 9.46 -7.35
CA ASN A 152 16.31 9.58 -7.64
C ASN A 152 15.67 10.68 -6.78
N TYR A 153 15.81 11.92 -7.24
CA TYR A 153 15.25 13.08 -6.55
C TYR A 153 14.77 14.17 -7.52
N TYR A 154 13.82 14.95 -7.04
CA TYR A 154 13.56 16.30 -7.53
C TYR A 154 14.44 17.28 -6.74
N GLU A 155 15.03 18.25 -7.43
CA GLU A 155 15.87 19.29 -6.82
C GLU A 155 15.35 20.68 -7.18
N ILE A 156 15.20 21.51 -6.16
CA ILE A 156 14.89 22.93 -6.29
C ILE A 156 16.09 23.72 -5.80
N ARG A 157 16.69 24.50 -6.69
CA ARG A 157 17.76 25.45 -6.36
C ARG A 157 17.18 26.85 -6.30
N ILE A 158 17.32 27.50 -5.16
CA ILE A 158 16.85 28.87 -4.90
C ILE A 158 18.07 29.74 -4.60
N PRO A 159 18.43 30.69 -5.48
CA PRO A 159 19.44 31.70 -5.17
C PRO A 159 18.97 32.58 -4.02
N LEU A 160 19.77 32.69 -2.96
CA LEU A 160 19.36 33.38 -1.74
C LEU A 160 19.81 34.84 -1.74
N ASN A 161 18.89 35.73 -1.38
CA ASN A 161 19.18 37.09 -1.00
C ASN A 161 19.49 37.14 0.49
N LEU A 162 20.55 37.85 0.86
CA LEU A 162 21.00 37.92 2.25
C LEU A 162 20.29 39.05 2.97
N THR A 163 19.81 38.76 4.18
CA THR A 163 19.39 39.82 5.09
C THR A 163 20.63 40.58 5.55
N GLN A 164 20.62 41.90 5.32
CA GLN A 164 21.72 42.76 5.75
C GLN A 164 21.75 42.86 7.28
N LEU A 165 22.94 42.75 7.88
CA LEU A 165 23.08 42.82 9.35
C LEU A 165 22.59 44.14 9.95
N SER A 166 22.55 45.22 9.16
CA SER A 166 21.95 46.51 9.55
C SER A 166 20.45 46.41 9.84
N ALA A 167 19.75 45.41 9.30
CA ALA A 167 18.34 45.16 9.59
C ALA A 167 18.09 44.88 11.08
N GLY A 168 19.10 44.42 11.82
CA GLY A 168 19.03 44.25 13.27
C GLY A 168 18.68 45.53 14.04
N SER A 169 18.93 46.70 13.44
CA SER A 169 18.59 48.01 14.03
C SER A 169 17.11 48.39 13.86
N LEU A 170 16.36 47.66 13.04
CA LEU A 170 14.92 47.87 12.86
C LEU A 170 14.15 47.31 14.07
N ASN A 171 12.90 47.78 14.22
CA ASN A 171 11.99 47.25 15.23
C ASN A 171 11.47 45.86 14.79
N PRO A 172 11.70 44.79 15.56
CA PRO A 172 11.35 43.42 15.18
C PRO A 172 9.83 43.20 15.08
N ASP A 173 9.04 44.03 15.76
CA ASP A 173 7.57 43.95 15.76
C ASP A 173 6.93 44.64 14.56
N THR A 174 7.71 44.95 13.51
CA THR A 174 7.21 45.64 12.30
C THR A 174 7.28 44.74 11.08
N ASP A 175 6.28 44.87 10.20
CA ASP A 175 6.25 44.18 8.91
C ASP A 175 7.51 44.48 8.08
N ALA A 176 8.05 45.71 8.19
CA ALA A 176 9.28 46.09 7.52
C ALA A 176 10.49 45.23 7.95
N TYR A 177 10.60 44.89 9.24
CA TYR A 177 11.64 43.94 9.68
C TYR A 177 11.36 42.53 9.17
N ASN A 178 10.10 42.10 9.25
CA ASN A 178 9.68 40.77 8.81
C ASN A 178 9.99 40.54 7.31
N ASP A 179 9.69 41.51 6.45
CA ASP A 179 9.97 41.47 5.01
C ASP A 179 11.49 41.46 4.70
N THR A 180 12.31 42.06 5.57
CA THR A 180 13.78 41.99 5.43
C THR A 180 14.36 40.65 5.89
N LEU A 181 13.71 39.98 6.86
CA LEU A 181 14.13 38.70 7.38
C LEU A 181 13.67 37.55 6.48
N TRP A 182 12.36 37.46 6.25
CA TRP A 182 11.70 36.43 5.44
C TRP A 182 11.43 36.93 4.02
N ILE A 183 12.51 37.22 3.29
CA ILE A 183 12.46 37.78 1.95
C ILE A 183 11.62 36.87 1.03
N PRO A 184 10.52 37.35 0.42
CA PRO A 184 9.62 36.50 -0.37
C PRO A 184 10.31 35.75 -1.52
N SER A 185 11.34 36.33 -2.13
CA SER A 185 12.11 35.68 -3.22
C SER A 185 12.91 34.45 -2.77
N ASN A 186 13.24 34.35 -1.48
CA ASN A 186 13.97 33.21 -0.92
C ASN A 186 13.04 32.04 -0.60
N SER A 187 11.74 32.31 -0.43
CA SER A 187 10.77 31.29 -0.07
C SER A 187 10.57 30.27 -1.20
N LEU A 188 10.35 29.02 -0.81
CA LEU A 188 9.86 27.98 -1.70
C LEU A 188 8.33 28.16 -1.79
N ASP A 189 7.81 28.43 -2.99
CA ASP A 189 6.40 28.25 -3.34
C ASP A 189 6.34 27.42 -4.62
N LEU A 190 6.35 26.11 -4.45
CA LEU A 190 6.45 25.15 -5.54
C LEU A 190 5.08 24.56 -5.87
N ASP A 191 4.64 24.77 -7.11
CA ASP A 191 3.57 23.97 -7.71
C ASP A 191 4.12 22.59 -8.08
N LEU A 192 3.64 21.55 -7.40
CA LEU A 192 4.09 20.17 -7.58
C LEU A 192 3.81 19.64 -8.99
N THR A 193 2.85 20.23 -9.72
CA THR A 193 2.59 19.86 -11.12
C THR A 193 3.71 20.30 -12.06
N GLN A 194 4.54 21.27 -11.68
CA GLN A 194 5.70 21.67 -12.48
C GLN A 194 6.76 20.57 -12.50
N LEU A 195 6.92 19.83 -11.38
CA LEU A 195 7.87 18.73 -11.30
C LEU A 195 7.50 17.59 -12.24
N THR A 196 6.22 17.23 -12.27
CA THR A 196 5.74 16.16 -13.15
C THR A 196 5.86 16.57 -14.62
N LYS A 197 5.63 17.85 -14.95
CA LYS A 197 5.86 18.40 -16.31
C LYS A 197 7.34 18.34 -16.70
N ILE A 198 8.26 18.76 -15.83
CA ILE A 198 9.71 18.69 -16.09
C ILE A 198 10.15 17.24 -16.30
N LYS A 199 9.69 16.31 -15.46
CA LYS A 199 9.94 14.87 -15.61
C LYS A 199 9.41 14.33 -16.94
N GLN A 200 8.19 14.72 -17.35
CA GLN A 200 7.64 14.34 -18.66
C GLN A 200 8.46 14.89 -19.81
N GLN A 201 8.87 16.16 -19.77
CA GLN A 201 9.73 16.77 -20.80
C GLN A 201 11.09 16.05 -20.88
N ARG A 202 11.69 15.72 -19.73
CA ARG A 202 12.90 14.89 -19.68
C ARG A 202 12.66 13.53 -20.34
N ASN A 203 11.58 12.83 -19.99
CA ASN A 203 11.25 11.51 -20.55
C ASN A 203 11.00 11.54 -22.07
N LEU A 204 10.55 12.66 -22.62
CA LEU A 204 10.40 12.88 -24.06
C LEU A 204 11.72 13.28 -24.74
N SER A 205 12.70 13.76 -23.98
CA SER A 205 14.05 14.08 -24.46
C SER A 205 14.95 12.84 -24.53
N SER A 206 16.09 12.95 -25.22
CA SER A 206 17.14 11.91 -25.24
C SER A 206 18.04 11.92 -24.00
N SER A 207 17.71 12.69 -22.96
CA SER A 207 18.53 12.81 -21.76
C SER A 207 18.55 11.49 -20.97
N ALA A 208 19.72 11.06 -20.54
CA ALA A 208 19.86 9.84 -19.75
C ALA A 208 19.22 10.00 -18.36
N LEU A 209 18.69 8.91 -17.80
CA LEU A 209 18.10 8.91 -16.46
C LEU A 209 19.13 9.32 -15.38
N GLY A 210 20.38 8.90 -15.53
CA GLY A 210 21.48 9.24 -14.60
C GLY A 210 22.12 10.60 -14.83
N THR A 211 21.52 11.47 -15.65
CA THR A 211 21.96 12.87 -15.81
C THR A 211 20.87 13.80 -15.33
N ILE A 212 21.24 14.78 -14.52
CA ILE A 212 20.29 15.76 -14.01
C ILE A 212 19.76 16.63 -15.15
N PHE A 213 18.43 16.68 -15.28
CA PHE A 213 17.76 17.54 -16.24
C PHE A 213 17.27 18.79 -15.50
N ARG A 214 17.71 19.97 -15.93
CA ARG A 214 17.44 21.25 -15.26
C ARG A 214 16.60 22.17 -16.13
N GLN A 215 15.68 22.89 -15.50
CA GLN A 215 14.87 23.92 -16.13
C GLN A 215 14.82 25.17 -15.25
N ALA A 216 15.33 26.28 -15.78
CA ALA A 216 15.20 27.60 -15.15
C ALA A 216 13.75 28.06 -15.20
N GLN A 217 13.28 28.62 -14.09
CA GLN A 217 11.94 29.15 -13.93
C GLN A 217 11.94 30.68 -14.05
N PRO A 218 10.79 31.30 -14.39
CA PRO A 218 10.70 32.77 -14.50
C PRO A 218 11.06 33.54 -13.23
N ASN A 219 10.96 32.89 -12.06
CA ASN A 219 11.31 33.47 -10.76
C ASN A 219 12.81 33.35 -10.41
N GLY A 220 13.66 32.87 -11.33
CA GLY A 220 15.10 32.70 -11.12
C GLY A 220 15.49 31.40 -10.40
N GLN A 221 14.52 30.61 -9.93
CA GLN A 221 14.78 29.30 -9.36
C GLN A 221 15.06 28.26 -10.46
N VAL A 222 15.77 27.20 -10.13
CA VAL A 222 16.05 26.10 -11.07
C VAL A 222 15.44 24.82 -10.53
N TYR A 223 14.54 24.25 -11.32
CA TYR A 223 13.87 22.98 -10.99
C TYR A 223 14.52 21.88 -11.79
N SER A 224 14.82 20.77 -11.11
CA SER A 224 15.61 19.70 -11.71
C SER A 224 15.08 18.33 -11.34
N VAL A 225 15.34 17.35 -12.20
CA VAL A 225 15.00 15.94 -12.00
C VAL A 225 16.21 15.07 -12.29
N MET A 226 16.53 14.15 -11.37
CA MET A 226 17.59 13.15 -11.50
C MET A 226 17.00 11.77 -11.28
N GLY A 227 17.29 10.80 -12.16
CA GLY A 227 16.74 9.45 -12.08
C GLY A 227 15.24 9.37 -12.38
N ASN A 228 14.52 8.53 -11.65
CA ASN A 228 13.07 8.39 -11.75
C ASN A 228 12.37 8.58 -10.39
N PRO A 229 12.46 9.77 -9.77
CA PRO A 229 11.82 10.04 -8.49
C PRO A 229 10.31 9.95 -8.63
N ASN A 230 9.61 9.75 -7.51
CA ASN A 230 8.17 9.84 -7.48
C ASN A 230 7.66 10.64 -6.26
N LEU A 231 6.49 11.26 -6.43
CA LEU A 231 5.80 12.05 -5.41
C LEU A 231 4.85 11.20 -4.54
N GLY A 232 4.59 9.95 -4.92
CA GLY A 232 3.74 9.03 -4.15
C GLY A 232 4.44 8.39 -2.96
N GLU A 233 5.77 8.34 -2.99
CA GLU A 233 6.63 7.73 -1.98
C GLU A 233 7.89 8.59 -1.80
N VAL A 234 7.72 9.78 -1.24
CA VAL A 234 8.83 10.65 -0.84
C VAL A 234 9.37 10.14 0.50
N ARG A 235 10.59 9.60 0.49
CA ARG A 235 11.25 8.96 1.64
C ARG A 235 12.04 9.92 2.52
N GLY A 236 12.23 11.14 2.06
CA GLY A 236 12.91 12.15 2.84
C GLY A 236 13.03 13.46 2.09
N ILE A 237 13.46 14.46 2.84
CA ILE A 237 13.76 15.80 2.33
C ILE A 237 15.17 16.15 2.80
N LEU A 238 16.00 16.59 1.86
CA LEU A 238 17.32 17.15 2.11
C LEU A 238 17.26 18.65 1.84
N ILE A 239 17.79 19.41 2.78
CA ILE A 239 17.98 20.85 2.69
C ILE A 239 19.47 21.10 2.75
N GLY A 240 20.01 21.74 1.73
CA GLY A 240 21.42 22.03 1.60
C GLY A 240 21.69 23.48 1.25
N VAL A 241 22.95 23.84 1.41
CA VAL A 241 23.52 25.14 1.12
C VAL A 241 24.64 24.91 0.11
N GLU A 242 24.55 25.56 -1.03
CA GLU A 242 25.55 25.55 -2.09
C GLU A 242 26.19 26.92 -2.20
N ASN A 243 27.53 26.97 -2.23
CA ASN A 243 28.24 28.19 -2.57
C ASN A 243 28.33 28.29 -4.09
N THR A 244 27.59 29.20 -4.70
CA THR A 244 27.51 29.35 -6.16
C THR A 244 28.62 30.25 -6.70
N ASN A 245 28.92 31.36 -6.02
CA ASN A 245 29.74 32.41 -6.61
C ASN A 245 30.95 32.83 -5.76
N ALA A 246 30.87 32.75 -4.43
CA ALA A 246 31.92 33.22 -3.54
C ALA A 246 33.15 32.28 -3.54
N PRO A 247 34.38 32.78 -3.35
CA PRO A 247 35.56 31.93 -3.20
C PRO A 247 35.48 31.01 -1.97
N ASP A 248 35.00 31.56 -0.85
CA ASP A 248 34.73 30.88 0.41
C ASP A 248 33.47 31.47 1.04
N ALA A 249 32.54 30.63 1.49
CA ALA A 249 31.26 31.05 2.02
C ALA A 249 31.09 30.62 3.48
N CYS A 250 30.74 31.60 4.33
CA CYS A 250 30.30 31.40 5.71
C CYS A 250 28.94 32.04 5.93
N GLY A 251 27.88 31.21 5.95
CA GLY A 251 26.50 31.65 6.03
C GLY A 251 25.67 30.85 7.02
N GLU A 252 24.60 31.45 7.49
CA GLU A 252 23.58 30.78 8.28
C GLU A 252 22.23 30.90 7.57
N ILE A 253 21.57 29.76 7.40
CA ILE A 253 20.29 29.67 6.68
C ILE A 253 19.24 29.11 7.61
N TRP A 254 18.13 29.83 7.74
CA TRP A 254 16.98 29.36 8.49
C TRP A 254 15.91 28.87 7.56
N VAL A 255 15.30 27.75 7.91
CA VAL A 255 14.23 27.16 7.16
C VAL A 255 13.05 26.87 8.08
N ASN A 256 11.88 27.34 7.66
CA ASN A 256 10.67 27.25 8.46
C ASN A 256 9.44 26.80 7.67
N GLU A 257 8.45 26.28 8.38
CA GLU A 257 7.09 26.00 7.91
C GLU A 257 7.05 25.26 6.57
N LEU A 258 7.69 24.08 6.54
CA LEU A 258 7.58 23.16 5.42
C LEU A 258 6.16 22.57 5.37
N ARG A 259 5.31 23.13 4.51
CA ARG A 259 3.88 22.84 4.47
C ARG A 259 3.40 22.44 3.08
N LEU A 260 2.35 21.63 3.06
CA LEU A 260 1.63 21.27 1.86
C LEU A 260 0.28 21.99 1.84
N SER A 261 -0.12 22.49 0.68
CA SER A 261 -1.38 23.21 0.50
C SER A 261 -2.01 22.89 -0.87
N SER A 262 -3.17 23.48 -1.13
CA SER A 262 -3.97 23.22 -2.34
C SER A 262 -4.30 21.74 -2.50
N ILE A 263 -5.05 21.19 -1.53
CA ILE A 263 -5.53 19.80 -1.59
C ILE A 263 -6.38 19.59 -2.85
N ASP A 264 -6.29 18.41 -3.47
CA ASP A 264 -7.20 18.04 -4.57
C ASP A 264 -8.63 17.90 -4.04
N GLU A 265 -9.50 18.84 -4.43
CA GLU A 265 -10.91 18.92 -4.02
C GLU A 265 -11.85 18.14 -4.95
N GLN A 266 -11.31 17.34 -5.89
CA GLN A 266 -12.13 16.50 -6.76
C GLN A 266 -12.90 15.45 -5.94
N GLY A 267 -14.23 15.48 -6.04
CA GLY A 267 -15.08 14.44 -5.49
C GLY A 267 -15.03 13.15 -6.30
N GLY A 268 -15.47 12.06 -5.68
CA GLY A 268 -15.76 10.80 -6.35
C GLY A 268 -17.18 10.33 -6.05
N TYR A 269 -17.65 9.36 -6.80
CA TYR A 269 -18.93 8.71 -6.55
C TYR A 269 -18.74 7.21 -6.42
N ALA A 270 -19.67 6.56 -5.72
CA ALA A 270 -19.79 5.12 -5.69
C ALA A 270 -21.24 4.71 -5.97
N ALA A 271 -21.40 3.58 -6.63
CA ALA A 271 -22.70 3.01 -6.92
C ALA A 271 -22.69 1.51 -6.63
N LEU A 272 -23.75 1.01 -6.01
CA LEU A 272 -24.00 -0.41 -5.79
C LEU A 272 -25.41 -0.73 -6.27
N GLY A 273 -25.52 -1.67 -7.19
CA GLY A 273 -26.77 -2.27 -7.64
C GLY A 273 -26.78 -3.75 -7.34
N ARG A 274 -27.91 -4.26 -6.84
CA ARG A 274 -28.13 -5.68 -6.57
C ARG A 274 -29.54 -6.08 -6.97
N VAL A 275 -29.65 -7.21 -7.67
CA VAL A 275 -30.92 -7.81 -8.09
C VAL A 275 -30.90 -9.28 -7.69
N ASP A 276 -31.86 -9.69 -6.88
CA ASP A 276 -32.07 -11.09 -6.50
C ASP A 276 -33.41 -11.58 -7.09
N VAL A 277 -33.36 -12.66 -7.86
CA VAL A 277 -34.52 -13.27 -8.52
C VAL A 277 -34.73 -14.68 -7.94
N ASN A 278 -35.90 -14.90 -7.36
CA ASN A 278 -36.30 -16.22 -6.87
C ASN A 278 -37.13 -16.95 -7.94
N LEU A 279 -36.67 -18.13 -8.36
CA LEU A 279 -37.29 -18.98 -9.38
C LEU A 279 -38.15 -20.08 -8.73
N ALA A 280 -38.99 -19.72 -7.76
CA ALA A 280 -39.82 -20.65 -6.98
C ALA A 280 -39.01 -21.86 -6.46
N ASP A 281 -39.43 -23.08 -6.81
CA ASP A 281 -38.77 -24.34 -6.43
C ASP A 281 -37.44 -24.62 -7.14
N LEU A 282 -37.13 -23.89 -8.23
CA LEU A 282 -35.93 -24.14 -9.06
C LEU A 282 -34.68 -23.51 -8.43
N GLY A 283 -34.78 -22.41 -7.69
CA GLY A 283 -33.63 -21.79 -7.03
C GLY A 283 -33.59 -20.26 -7.11
N THR A 284 -32.39 -19.68 -7.05
CA THR A 284 -32.18 -18.23 -6.99
C THR A 284 -31.08 -17.78 -7.96
N LEU A 285 -31.24 -16.58 -8.51
CA LEU A 285 -30.25 -15.89 -9.33
C LEU A 285 -29.98 -14.52 -8.70
N SER A 286 -28.74 -14.27 -8.30
CA SER A 286 -28.28 -12.99 -7.76
C SER A 286 -27.32 -12.33 -8.72
N LEU A 287 -27.56 -11.05 -9.01
CA LEU A 287 -26.73 -10.18 -9.82
C LEU A 287 -26.32 -8.99 -8.96
N SER A 288 -25.03 -8.66 -8.88
CA SER A 288 -24.55 -7.45 -8.24
C SER A 288 -23.51 -6.75 -9.10
N ALA A 289 -23.57 -5.42 -9.11
CA ALA A 289 -22.56 -4.58 -9.70
C ALA A 289 -22.24 -3.48 -8.70
N ASN A 290 -20.96 -3.27 -8.43
CA ASN A 290 -20.52 -2.18 -7.58
C ASN A 290 -19.31 -1.49 -8.21
N GLY A 291 -19.16 -0.21 -7.96
CA GLY A 291 -18.04 0.55 -8.48
C GLY A 291 -17.90 1.87 -7.77
N HIS A 292 -16.69 2.40 -7.80
CA HIS A 292 -16.39 3.74 -7.31
C HIS A 292 -15.35 4.39 -8.22
N THR A 293 -15.33 5.71 -8.23
CA THR A 293 -14.28 6.47 -8.92
C THR A 293 -13.20 6.88 -7.95
N LYS A 294 -12.05 7.25 -8.51
CA LYS A 294 -11.02 7.97 -7.77
C LYS A 294 -11.61 9.20 -7.04
N GLY A 295 -11.05 9.51 -5.88
CA GLY A 295 -11.52 10.58 -4.98
C GLY A 295 -12.70 10.18 -4.09
N PHE A 296 -13.35 9.04 -4.33
CA PHE A 296 -14.36 8.50 -3.42
C PHE A 296 -13.69 8.05 -2.12
N GLY A 297 -14.44 8.13 -1.02
CA GLY A 297 -13.98 7.74 0.31
C GLY A 297 -15.09 7.94 1.33
N THR A 298 -14.90 7.38 2.52
CA THR A 298 -15.80 7.60 3.66
C THR A 298 -15.51 8.95 4.33
N LEU A 299 -16.40 9.45 5.18
CA LEU A 299 -16.30 10.81 5.76
C LEU A 299 -15.10 10.97 6.70
N GLU A 300 -14.71 9.89 7.37
CA GLU A 300 -13.60 9.82 8.30
C GLU A 300 -12.22 9.69 7.63
N GLN A 301 -12.19 9.34 6.34
CA GLN A 301 -10.93 9.16 5.61
C GLN A 301 -10.23 10.51 5.37
N ARG A 302 -8.94 10.54 5.70
CA ARG A 302 -8.06 11.66 5.38
C ARG A 302 -7.82 11.73 3.88
N THR A 303 -7.34 12.88 3.41
CA THR A 303 -7.08 13.13 1.98
C THR A 303 -6.24 12.05 1.30
N ASN A 304 -5.18 11.56 1.96
CA ASN A 304 -4.29 10.53 1.41
C ASN A 304 -4.85 9.09 1.53
N GLU A 305 -5.96 8.89 2.24
CA GLU A 305 -6.61 7.57 2.45
C GLU A 305 -7.77 7.31 1.47
N ARG A 306 -8.19 8.33 0.72
CA ARG A 306 -9.24 8.21 -0.30
C ARG A 306 -8.79 7.36 -1.48
N PHE A 307 -9.74 6.73 -2.18
CA PHE A 307 -9.46 5.90 -3.34
C PHE A 307 -8.78 6.69 -4.45
N ARG A 308 -7.79 6.08 -5.11
CA ARG A 308 -7.00 6.68 -6.20
C ARG A 308 -7.08 5.86 -7.48
N ASP A 309 -8.15 5.10 -7.60
CA ASP A 309 -8.43 4.19 -8.70
C ASP A 309 -9.92 4.25 -9.05
N ASP A 310 -10.20 3.97 -10.31
CA ASP A 310 -11.55 3.70 -10.78
C ASP A 310 -11.80 2.19 -10.69
N PHE A 311 -12.68 1.81 -9.77
CA PHE A 311 -12.98 0.41 -9.44
C PHE A 311 -14.34 0.01 -10.00
N PHE A 312 -14.40 -1.18 -10.57
CA PHE A 312 -15.64 -1.80 -11.02
C PHE A 312 -15.62 -3.30 -10.74
N GLN A 313 -16.64 -3.79 -10.08
CA GLN A 313 -16.88 -5.19 -9.80
C GLN A 313 -18.27 -5.61 -10.27
N PHE A 314 -18.32 -6.77 -10.91
CA PHE A 314 -19.53 -7.41 -11.39
C PHE A 314 -19.56 -8.86 -10.94
N ASP A 315 -20.65 -9.26 -10.30
CA ASP A 315 -20.85 -10.62 -9.83
C ASP A 315 -22.23 -11.12 -10.28
N ILE A 316 -22.26 -12.32 -10.82
CA ILE A 316 -23.48 -13.07 -11.09
C ILE A 316 -23.34 -14.45 -10.46
N ALA A 317 -24.35 -14.89 -9.72
CA ALA A 317 -24.39 -16.20 -9.10
C ALA A 317 -25.78 -16.81 -9.21
N ALA A 318 -25.83 -18.09 -9.55
CA ALA A 318 -27.04 -18.88 -9.69
C ALA A 318 -26.93 -20.11 -8.79
N ASN A 319 -27.92 -20.29 -7.91
CA ASN A 319 -28.11 -21.49 -7.12
C ASN A 319 -29.36 -22.19 -7.65
N LEU A 320 -29.20 -23.31 -8.35
CA LEU A 320 -30.29 -24.01 -9.04
C LEU A 320 -30.40 -25.46 -8.57
N GLU A 321 -31.62 -25.95 -8.37
CA GLU A 321 -31.94 -27.36 -8.13
C GLU A 321 -32.44 -27.99 -9.44
N LEU A 322 -31.51 -28.42 -10.30
CA LEU A 322 -31.85 -28.97 -11.62
C LEU A 322 -32.64 -30.29 -11.54
N GLY A 323 -32.64 -30.96 -10.38
CA GLY A 323 -33.48 -32.13 -10.12
C GLY A 323 -34.98 -31.86 -10.25
N LYS A 324 -35.41 -30.60 -10.04
CA LYS A 324 -36.81 -30.17 -10.16
C LYS A 324 -37.31 -30.09 -11.61
N LEU A 325 -36.40 -30.02 -12.59
CA LEU A 325 -36.74 -30.03 -14.03
C LEU A 325 -37.06 -31.44 -14.55
N LEU A 326 -36.71 -32.47 -13.79
CA LEU A 326 -36.99 -33.86 -14.14
C LEU A 326 -38.37 -34.29 -13.63
N PRO A 327 -39.00 -35.32 -14.24
CA PRO A 327 -40.26 -35.86 -13.74
C PRO A 327 -40.15 -36.25 -12.27
N LYS A 328 -41.18 -35.96 -11.46
CA LYS A 328 -41.17 -36.24 -10.01
C LYS A 328 -40.74 -37.68 -9.68
N GLY A 329 -41.15 -38.65 -10.50
CA GLY A 329 -40.78 -40.07 -10.36
C GLY A 329 -39.27 -40.39 -10.44
N ALA A 330 -38.46 -39.52 -11.06
CA ALA A 330 -37.00 -39.69 -11.13
C ALA A 330 -36.34 -39.50 -9.75
N GLY A 331 -36.92 -38.64 -8.90
CA GLY A 331 -36.48 -38.42 -7.52
C GLY A 331 -35.03 -37.93 -7.41
N MET A 332 -34.47 -37.27 -8.42
CA MET A 332 -33.07 -36.83 -8.37
C MET A 332 -32.95 -35.46 -7.70
N SER A 333 -31.89 -35.28 -6.91
CA SER A 333 -31.45 -33.96 -6.44
C SER A 333 -30.16 -33.61 -7.14
N ILE A 334 -30.14 -32.46 -7.80
CA ILE A 334 -29.00 -31.93 -8.54
C ILE A 334 -28.82 -30.45 -8.16
N PRO A 335 -28.24 -30.15 -6.98
CA PRO A 335 -27.92 -28.80 -6.58
C PRO A 335 -26.70 -28.30 -7.38
N VAL A 336 -26.88 -27.19 -8.09
CA VAL A 336 -25.87 -26.55 -8.93
C VAL A 336 -25.68 -25.11 -8.49
N PHE A 337 -24.44 -24.75 -8.18
CA PHE A 337 -24.02 -23.38 -8.00
C PHE A 337 -23.12 -22.98 -9.16
N ALA A 338 -23.44 -21.89 -9.84
CA ALA A 338 -22.59 -21.31 -10.86
C ALA A 338 -22.40 -19.83 -10.55
N SER A 339 -21.16 -19.35 -10.57
CA SER A 339 -20.89 -17.92 -10.42
C SER A 339 -19.79 -17.43 -11.35
N TYR A 340 -19.91 -16.16 -11.71
CA TYR A 340 -18.90 -15.41 -12.43
C TYR A 340 -18.72 -14.07 -11.72
N SER A 341 -17.49 -13.81 -11.28
CA SER A 341 -17.08 -12.56 -10.66
C SER A 341 -15.96 -11.95 -11.49
N GLN A 342 -16.02 -10.64 -11.71
CA GLN A 342 -15.00 -9.88 -12.41
C GLN A 342 -14.78 -8.55 -11.69
N THR A 343 -13.52 -8.27 -11.39
CA THR A 343 -13.08 -7.05 -10.73
C THR A 343 -12.02 -6.38 -11.59
N VAL A 344 -12.17 -5.07 -11.80
CA VAL A 344 -11.25 -4.23 -12.55
C VAL A 344 -10.97 -2.98 -11.71
N SER A 345 -9.70 -2.71 -11.43
CA SER A 345 -9.24 -1.46 -10.82
C SER A 345 -8.27 -0.76 -11.77
N THR A 346 -8.58 0.49 -12.12
CA THR A 346 -7.76 1.33 -12.99
C THR A 346 -7.14 2.45 -12.17
N PRO A 347 -5.81 2.46 -11.95
CA PRO A 347 -5.19 3.48 -11.12
C PRO A 347 -5.20 4.85 -11.80
N GLU A 348 -5.32 5.92 -11.00
CA GLU A 348 -5.21 7.30 -11.50
C GLU A 348 -3.80 7.60 -12.02
N TYR A 349 -2.79 7.11 -11.31
CA TYR A 349 -1.37 7.29 -11.60
C TYR A 349 -0.80 6.06 -12.31
N ASP A 350 0.27 6.26 -13.08
CA ASP A 350 0.98 5.14 -13.67
C ASP A 350 1.63 4.28 -12.57
N PRO A 351 1.43 2.95 -12.57
CA PRO A 351 2.02 2.06 -11.57
C PRO A 351 3.55 2.04 -11.49
N TYR A 352 4.24 2.41 -12.58
CA TYR A 352 5.69 2.51 -12.66
C TYR A 352 6.20 3.93 -12.38
N ASP A 353 5.36 4.94 -12.59
CA ASP A 353 5.64 6.35 -12.35
C ASP A 353 4.54 6.95 -11.45
N LEU A 354 4.65 6.72 -10.14
CA LEU A 354 3.60 7.03 -9.16
C LEU A 354 3.25 8.52 -9.04
N ASP A 355 3.83 9.41 -9.83
CA ASP A 355 3.57 10.85 -9.89
C ASP A 355 2.96 11.33 -11.21
N ILE A 356 2.99 10.50 -12.26
CA ILE A 356 2.41 10.83 -13.56
C ILE A 356 1.02 10.20 -13.65
N LYS A 357 0.00 11.00 -13.98
CA LYS A 357 -1.34 10.47 -14.21
C LYS A 357 -1.33 9.55 -15.43
N LEU A 358 -1.96 8.39 -15.32
CA LEU A 358 -2.04 7.39 -16.39
C LEU A 358 -2.66 8.00 -17.66
N LYS A 359 -3.66 8.87 -17.49
CA LYS A 359 -4.30 9.60 -18.61
C LYS A 359 -3.32 10.50 -19.37
N ASP A 360 -2.40 11.17 -18.68
CA ASP A 360 -1.43 12.07 -19.31
C ASP A 360 -0.34 11.28 -20.05
N LYS A 361 0.12 10.17 -19.46
CA LYS A 361 1.05 9.26 -20.15
C LYS A 361 0.44 8.67 -21.42
N LEU A 362 -0.83 8.26 -21.37
CA LEU A 362 -1.56 7.75 -22.53
C LEU A 362 -1.74 8.82 -23.63
N ARG A 363 -1.84 10.10 -23.28
CA ARG A 363 -1.91 11.19 -24.27
C ARG A 363 -0.57 11.44 -24.96
N ALA A 364 0.53 11.32 -24.21
CA ALA A 364 1.89 11.57 -24.70
C ALA A 364 2.43 10.49 -25.66
N VAL A 365 1.86 9.28 -25.64
CA VAL A 365 2.30 8.15 -26.47
C VAL A 365 1.46 7.95 -27.74
N PRO A 366 2.05 7.36 -28.81
CA PRO A 366 1.32 7.01 -30.03
C PRO A 366 0.14 6.07 -29.76
N GLN A 367 -0.91 6.18 -30.58
CA GLN A 367 -2.15 5.40 -30.42
C GLN A 367 -1.92 3.88 -30.40
N SER A 368 -0.94 3.39 -31.17
CA SER A 368 -0.58 1.96 -31.22
C SER A 368 -0.10 1.38 -29.90
N GLN A 369 0.42 2.21 -28.98
CA GLN A 369 0.96 1.76 -27.69
C GLN A 369 -0.04 1.93 -26.53
N ARG A 370 -1.09 2.73 -26.71
CA ARG A 370 -2.03 3.11 -25.64
C ARG A 370 -2.75 1.93 -25.02
N ASP A 371 -3.19 0.98 -25.84
CA ASP A 371 -3.96 -0.17 -25.34
C ASP A 371 -3.08 -1.15 -24.56
N SER A 372 -1.81 -1.30 -24.96
CA SER A 372 -0.83 -2.07 -24.20
C SER A 372 -0.56 -1.44 -22.84
N ILE A 373 -0.28 -0.13 -22.80
CA ILE A 373 -0.03 0.59 -21.54
C ILE A 373 -1.23 0.53 -20.61
N ARG A 374 -2.44 0.73 -21.13
CA ARG A 374 -3.68 0.64 -20.33
C ARG A 374 -3.86 -0.76 -19.76
N LYS A 375 -3.74 -1.81 -20.57
CA LYS A 375 -3.89 -3.21 -20.12
C LYS A 375 -2.84 -3.60 -19.08
N ASN A 376 -1.64 -3.04 -19.18
CA ASN A 376 -0.57 -3.32 -18.23
C ASN A 376 -0.75 -2.57 -16.91
N ALA A 377 -1.47 -1.45 -16.90
CA ALA A 377 -1.66 -0.63 -15.70
C ALA A 377 -2.82 -1.11 -14.80
N ILE A 378 -3.83 -1.78 -15.36
CA ILE A 378 -5.02 -2.22 -14.61
C ILE A 378 -4.73 -3.45 -13.74
N ASP A 379 -5.35 -3.48 -12.56
CA ASP A 379 -5.51 -4.70 -11.78
C ASP A 379 -6.82 -5.38 -12.20
N PHE A 380 -6.73 -6.64 -12.60
CA PHE A 380 -7.85 -7.42 -13.10
C PHE A 380 -7.88 -8.76 -12.39
N THR A 381 -9.05 -9.17 -11.92
CA THR A 381 -9.29 -10.50 -11.41
C THR A 381 -10.63 -11.00 -11.91
N SER A 382 -10.69 -12.24 -12.38
CA SER A 382 -11.93 -12.93 -12.71
C SER A 382 -11.97 -14.30 -12.07
N ILE A 383 -13.12 -14.68 -11.53
CA ILE A 383 -13.36 -15.96 -10.86
C ILE A 383 -14.58 -16.60 -11.50
N LYS A 384 -14.40 -17.79 -12.05
CA LYS A 384 -15.48 -18.63 -12.58
C LYS A 384 -15.63 -19.84 -11.67
N THR A 385 -16.81 -20.04 -11.11
CA THR A 385 -17.09 -21.17 -10.22
C THR A 385 -18.27 -21.97 -10.75
N ILE A 386 -18.14 -23.29 -10.78
CA ILE A 386 -19.23 -24.22 -11.06
C ILE A 386 -19.12 -25.37 -10.06
N ASN A 387 -20.11 -25.52 -9.20
CA ASN A 387 -20.18 -26.56 -8.18
C ASN A 387 -21.46 -27.36 -8.33
N PHE A 388 -21.33 -28.68 -8.41
CA PHE A 388 -22.38 -29.67 -8.24
C PHE A 388 -22.14 -30.30 -6.87
N THR A 389 -23.07 -30.11 -5.93
CA THR A 389 -22.86 -30.58 -4.56
C THR A 389 -23.85 -31.69 -4.25
N ASN A 390 -23.36 -32.87 -3.87
CA ASN A 390 -24.19 -33.97 -3.40
C ASN A 390 -25.30 -34.36 -4.40
N VAL A 391 -24.94 -34.50 -5.68
CA VAL A 391 -25.85 -34.98 -6.72
C VAL A 391 -26.19 -36.43 -6.41
N ARG A 392 -27.47 -36.70 -6.15
CA ARG A 392 -27.92 -38.01 -5.68
C ARG A 392 -29.34 -38.33 -6.10
N LYS A 393 -29.67 -39.62 -6.08
CA LYS A 393 -31.06 -40.10 -6.25
C LYS A 393 -31.72 -40.28 -4.90
N ASN A 394 -32.77 -39.52 -4.62
CA ASN A 394 -33.59 -39.69 -3.44
C ASN A 394 -34.47 -40.95 -3.57
N LYS A 395 -34.69 -41.65 -2.46
CA LYS A 395 -35.60 -42.80 -2.41
C LYS A 395 -37.04 -42.30 -2.40
N MET A 396 -37.76 -42.60 -3.48
CA MET A 396 -39.19 -42.24 -3.63
C MET A 396 -40.12 -43.28 -3.02
N ASN A 397 -39.68 -44.55 -2.95
CA ASN A 397 -40.45 -45.66 -2.41
C ASN A 397 -39.86 -46.03 -1.05
N GLY A 398 -40.66 -46.12 0.01
CA GLY A 398 -40.24 -46.49 1.37
C GLY A 398 -39.67 -47.92 1.53
N LYS A 399 -39.15 -48.51 0.45
CA LYS A 399 -38.45 -49.80 0.44
C LYS A 399 -37.10 -49.66 1.15
N LYS A 400 -36.69 -50.74 1.82
CA LYS A 400 -35.44 -50.79 2.57
C LYS A 400 -34.23 -50.58 1.65
N PRO A 401 -33.18 -49.87 2.11
CA PRO A 401 -31.91 -49.75 1.38
C PRO A 401 -31.38 -51.13 1.02
N LYS A 402 -31.07 -51.34 -0.25
CA LYS A 402 -30.23 -52.45 -0.69
C LYS A 402 -28.83 -51.95 -0.96
N ILE A 403 -27.85 -52.84 -0.82
CA ILE A 403 -26.44 -52.50 -0.99
C ILE A 403 -26.14 -51.94 -2.40
N TYR A 404 -26.88 -52.40 -3.41
CA TYR A 404 -26.74 -52.00 -4.81
C TYR A 404 -27.68 -50.86 -5.24
N ASP A 405 -28.40 -50.21 -4.31
CA ASP A 405 -29.26 -49.09 -4.68
C ASP A 405 -28.42 -47.85 -5.06
N ILE A 406 -28.67 -47.29 -6.25
CA ILE A 406 -28.00 -46.07 -6.75
C ILE A 406 -28.22 -44.87 -5.81
N SER A 407 -29.30 -44.86 -5.03
CA SER A 407 -29.56 -43.83 -4.02
C SER A 407 -28.56 -43.78 -2.86
N ASN A 408 -27.69 -44.79 -2.75
CA ASN A 408 -26.59 -44.78 -1.79
C ASN A 408 -25.35 -44.09 -2.36
N VAL A 409 -25.35 -43.69 -3.64
CA VAL A 409 -24.24 -42.99 -4.30
C VAL A 409 -24.56 -41.51 -4.39
N ASP A 410 -23.59 -40.67 -4.04
CA ASP A 410 -23.58 -39.23 -4.27
C ASP A 410 -22.33 -38.81 -5.04
N VAL A 411 -22.49 -37.82 -5.91
CA VAL A 411 -21.40 -37.27 -6.71
C VAL A 411 -21.33 -35.77 -6.47
N SER A 412 -20.15 -35.26 -6.17
CA SER A 412 -19.88 -33.83 -6.12
C SER A 412 -18.77 -33.47 -7.10
N TYR A 413 -18.90 -32.34 -7.77
CA TYR A 413 -17.89 -31.82 -8.67
C TYR A 413 -17.78 -30.31 -8.52
N SER A 414 -16.57 -29.80 -8.34
CA SER A 414 -16.28 -28.37 -8.22
C SER A 414 -15.22 -27.98 -9.23
N TYR A 415 -15.47 -26.87 -9.90
CA TYR A 415 -14.57 -26.23 -10.85
C TYR A 415 -14.45 -24.76 -10.47
N ILE A 416 -13.22 -24.31 -10.23
CA ILE A 416 -12.91 -22.90 -9.95
C ILE A 416 -11.75 -22.50 -10.84
N LYS A 417 -11.95 -21.46 -11.67
CA LYS A 417 -10.88 -20.82 -12.42
C LYS A 417 -10.74 -19.37 -11.97
N THR A 418 -9.58 -19.03 -11.44
CA THR A 418 -9.18 -17.67 -11.10
C THR A 418 -8.15 -17.22 -12.15
N SER A 419 -8.43 -16.11 -12.82
CA SER A 419 -7.52 -15.47 -13.76
C SER A 419 -7.27 -14.04 -13.30
N SER A 420 -6.03 -13.69 -13.01
CA SER A 420 -5.67 -12.33 -12.62
C SER A 420 -4.42 -11.80 -13.33
N HIS A 421 -4.33 -10.49 -13.47
CA HIS A 421 -3.14 -9.80 -13.96
C HIS A 421 -3.09 -8.39 -13.38
N ASN A 422 -1.88 -7.87 -13.21
CA ASN A 422 -1.65 -6.52 -12.68
C ASN A 422 -0.34 -5.95 -13.25
N PRO A 423 0.11 -4.75 -12.82
CA PRO A 423 1.34 -4.16 -13.33
C PRO A 423 2.62 -4.98 -13.08
N LEU A 424 2.61 -5.88 -12.11
CA LEU A 424 3.75 -6.74 -11.78
C LEU A 424 3.65 -8.14 -12.40
N ILE A 425 2.43 -8.61 -12.65
CA ILE A 425 2.13 -9.98 -13.12
C ILE A 425 1.41 -9.91 -14.46
N GLU A 426 2.00 -10.52 -15.49
CA GLU A 426 1.43 -10.54 -16.85
C GLU A 426 0.15 -11.39 -16.90
N TYR A 427 0.18 -12.56 -16.27
CA TYR A 427 -0.98 -13.40 -15.98
C TYR A 427 -0.69 -14.36 -14.83
N ASN A 428 -1.75 -14.65 -14.07
CA ASN A 428 -1.80 -15.66 -13.04
C ASN A 428 -3.13 -16.41 -13.18
N ASP A 429 -3.05 -17.64 -13.71
CA ASP A 429 -4.20 -18.50 -13.96
C ASP A 429 -4.16 -19.70 -13.03
N VAL A 430 -5.13 -19.81 -12.13
CA VAL A 430 -5.26 -20.94 -11.20
C VAL A 430 -6.57 -21.66 -11.46
N THR A 431 -6.47 -22.91 -11.90
CA THR A 431 -7.60 -23.80 -12.16
C THR A 431 -7.63 -24.90 -11.12
N ARG A 432 -8.77 -25.07 -10.45
CA ARG A 432 -9.02 -26.11 -9.46
C ARG A 432 -10.19 -26.98 -9.90
N HIS A 433 -9.97 -28.28 -9.88
CA HIS A 433 -11.01 -29.29 -10.05
C HIS A 433 -11.06 -30.13 -8.79
N ARG A 434 -12.26 -30.39 -8.28
CA ARG A 434 -12.47 -31.36 -7.21
C ARG A 434 -13.62 -32.27 -7.59
N GLY A 435 -13.38 -33.56 -7.70
CA GLY A 435 -14.41 -34.58 -7.86
C GLY A 435 -14.49 -35.40 -6.59
N ALA A 436 -15.68 -35.58 -6.04
CA ALA A 436 -15.91 -36.48 -4.92
C ALA A 436 -17.00 -37.49 -5.30
N LEU A 437 -16.73 -38.77 -5.04
CA LEU A 437 -17.69 -39.86 -5.11
C LEU A 437 -17.92 -40.36 -3.69
N GLY A 438 -19.14 -40.22 -3.22
CA GLY A 438 -19.60 -40.81 -1.96
C GLY A 438 -20.45 -42.04 -2.24
N TYR A 439 -20.25 -43.07 -1.43
CA TYR A 439 -21.15 -44.19 -1.28
C TYR A 439 -21.46 -44.33 0.20
N ASN A 440 -22.74 -44.37 0.55
CA ASN A 440 -23.19 -44.53 1.91
C ASN A 440 -24.38 -45.47 2.01
N PHE A 441 -24.12 -46.69 2.49
CA PHE A 441 -25.12 -47.69 2.78
C PHE A 441 -25.30 -47.86 4.28
N SER A 442 -26.43 -47.39 4.79
CA SER A 442 -26.81 -47.53 6.20
C SER A 442 -28.19 -48.21 6.31
N PRO A 443 -28.25 -49.55 6.32
CA PRO A 443 -29.50 -50.27 6.46
C PRO A 443 -29.95 -50.33 7.92
N GLN A 444 -31.24 -50.58 8.13
CA GLN A 444 -31.73 -50.91 9.48
C GLN A 444 -31.20 -52.29 9.90
N PRO A 445 -30.59 -52.43 11.10
CA PRO A 445 -29.99 -53.67 11.55
C PRO A 445 -31.06 -54.76 11.70
N LYS A 446 -30.74 -55.99 11.28
CA LYS A 446 -31.65 -57.14 11.38
C LYS A 446 -30.97 -58.27 12.14
N TYR A 447 -31.27 -58.33 13.44
CA TYR A 447 -30.80 -59.41 14.31
C TYR A 447 -31.60 -60.69 14.05
N ILE A 448 -30.90 -61.79 13.83
CA ILE A 448 -31.45 -63.14 13.81
C ILE A 448 -31.16 -63.77 15.17
N GLU A 449 -32.21 -64.31 15.81
CA GLU A 449 -32.14 -65.00 17.10
C GLU A 449 -32.45 -66.50 16.87
N PRO A 450 -31.46 -67.30 16.42
CA PRO A 450 -31.67 -68.65 15.90
C PRO A 450 -32.29 -69.61 16.93
N PHE A 451 -31.94 -69.45 18.21
CA PHE A 451 -32.37 -70.35 19.28
C PHE A 451 -33.69 -69.94 19.93
N LYS A 452 -34.21 -68.74 19.66
CA LYS A 452 -35.44 -68.22 20.28
C LYS A 452 -36.68 -69.05 19.97
N ARG A 453 -36.74 -69.71 18.81
CA ARG A 453 -37.86 -70.59 18.43
C ARG A 453 -37.82 -71.95 19.13
N PHE A 454 -36.64 -72.47 19.44
CA PHE A 454 -36.47 -73.80 20.05
C PHE A 454 -36.74 -73.77 21.57
N PHE A 455 -36.35 -72.70 22.27
CA PHE A 455 -36.53 -72.56 23.72
C PHE A 455 -37.81 -71.79 24.12
N LYS A 456 -38.88 -71.87 23.32
CA LYS A 456 -40.16 -71.17 23.60
C LYS A 456 -40.97 -71.77 24.75
N LYS A 457 -40.78 -73.05 25.09
CA LYS A 457 -41.62 -73.79 26.04
C LYS A 457 -40.95 -74.10 27.39
N ASP A 458 -39.65 -73.84 27.55
CA ASP A 458 -38.93 -74.13 28.79
C ASP A 458 -38.91 -72.93 29.75
N LYS A 459 -39.41 -73.15 30.97
CA LYS A 459 -39.47 -72.15 32.06
C LYS A 459 -38.16 -72.03 32.87
N LYS A 460 -37.04 -72.58 32.39
CA LYS A 460 -35.76 -72.60 33.13
C LYS A 460 -34.78 -71.56 32.59
N HIS A 461 -34.37 -70.63 33.44
CA HIS A 461 -33.44 -69.52 33.13
C HIS A 461 -32.02 -69.93 32.69
N TRP A 462 -31.69 -71.22 32.77
CA TRP A 462 -30.35 -71.74 32.48
C TRP A 462 -29.98 -71.65 30.98
N PHE A 463 -30.96 -71.53 30.09
CA PHE A 463 -30.75 -71.44 28.64
C PHE A 463 -30.91 -70.02 28.07
N ASP A 464 -31.10 -69.00 28.93
CA ASP A 464 -31.34 -67.62 28.48
C ASP A 464 -30.15 -67.05 27.68
N LEU A 465 -28.90 -67.38 28.07
CA LEU A 465 -27.69 -66.97 27.32
C LEU A 465 -27.65 -67.51 25.87
N ILE A 466 -28.11 -68.75 25.65
CA ILE A 466 -28.14 -69.38 24.32
C ILE A 466 -29.36 -68.90 23.55
N LYS A 467 -30.50 -68.73 24.23
CA LYS A 467 -31.76 -68.23 23.67
C LYS A 467 -31.66 -66.78 23.18
N ASP A 468 -30.89 -65.94 23.88
CA ASP A 468 -30.68 -64.53 23.56
C ASP A 468 -29.49 -64.28 22.62
N PHE A 469 -28.80 -65.34 22.20
CA PHE A 469 -27.79 -65.26 21.17
C PHE A 469 -28.42 -64.68 19.90
N ASN A 470 -27.88 -63.54 19.47
CA ASN A 470 -28.33 -62.79 18.32
C ASN A 470 -27.13 -62.47 17.45
N PHE A 471 -27.31 -62.58 16.14
CA PHE A 471 -26.30 -62.11 15.20
C PHE A 471 -26.96 -61.31 14.08
N ASN A 472 -26.32 -60.24 13.64
CA ASN A 472 -26.73 -59.45 12.50
C ASN A 472 -25.78 -59.75 11.35
N TYR A 473 -26.33 -60.19 10.22
CA TYR A 473 -25.54 -60.54 9.03
C TYR A 473 -25.37 -59.36 8.06
N ILE A 474 -25.99 -58.21 8.33
CA ILE A 474 -25.93 -57.01 7.49
C ILE A 474 -25.06 -55.96 8.20
N PRO A 475 -24.08 -55.34 7.52
CA PRO A 475 -23.31 -54.25 8.11
C PRO A 475 -24.22 -53.08 8.50
N SER A 476 -23.92 -52.43 9.62
CA SER A 476 -24.70 -51.29 10.13
C SER A 476 -24.44 -50.02 9.30
N GLN A 477 -23.22 -49.86 8.81
CA GLN A 477 -22.82 -48.78 7.91
C GLN A 477 -21.66 -49.24 7.04
N LEU A 478 -21.79 -49.01 5.74
CA LEU A 478 -20.71 -49.13 4.78
C LEU A 478 -20.64 -47.81 4.02
N SER A 479 -19.61 -47.01 4.30
CA SER A 479 -19.36 -45.76 3.60
C SER A 479 -18.00 -45.82 2.90
N PHE A 480 -17.97 -45.33 1.68
CA PHE A 480 -16.76 -45.16 0.89
C PHE A 480 -16.78 -43.76 0.31
N ARG A 481 -15.68 -43.04 0.45
CA ARG A 481 -15.52 -41.73 -0.16
C ARG A 481 -14.22 -41.68 -0.94
N ALA A 482 -14.30 -41.20 -2.17
CA ALA A 482 -13.15 -40.95 -3.04
C ALA A 482 -13.15 -39.49 -3.44
N ASP A 483 -12.15 -38.73 -3.02
CA ASP A 483 -11.99 -37.29 -3.30
C ASP A 483 -10.72 -37.08 -4.15
N VAL A 484 -10.90 -36.59 -5.36
CA VAL A 484 -9.83 -36.22 -6.29
C VAL A 484 -9.78 -34.71 -6.37
N SER A 485 -8.68 -34.11 -5.92
CA SER A 485 -8.43 -32.67 -6.02
C SER A 485 -7.24 -32.41 -6.95
N ARG A 486 -7.44 -31.59 -7.97
CA ARG A 486 -6.42 -31.18 -8.92
C ARG A 486 -6.36 -29.65 -8.95
N GLN A 487 -5.17 -29.09 -8.72
CA GLN A 487 -4.87 -27.68 -8.93
C GLN A 487 -3.79 -27.54 -9.98
N PHE A 488 -4.00 -26.62 -10.91
CA PHE A 488 -3.01 -26.18 -11.89
C PHE A 488 -2.98 -24.65 -11.86
N GLY A 489 -1.88 -24.10 -11.34
CA GLY A 489 -1.53 -22.69 -11.37
C GLY A 489 -0.44 -22.44 -12.40
N VAL A 490 -0.53 -21.34 -13.12
CA VAL A 490 0.55 -20.79 -13.94
C VAL A 490 0.66 -19.30 -13.64
N ILE A 491 1.87 -18.83 -13.34
CA ILE A 491 2.16 -17.43 -13.09
C ILE A 491 3.34 -16.99 -13.91
N ARG A 492 3.19 -15.83 -14.55
CA ARG A 492 4.27 -15.15 -15.27
C ARG A 492 4.43 -13.71 -14.77
N PRO A 493 5.57 -13.40 -14.12
CA PRO A 493 5.92 -12.02 -13.80
C PRO A 493 6.09 -11.19 -15.07
N ARG A 494 5.69 -9.92 -15.02
CA ARG A 494 5.81 -9.00 -16.14
C ARG A 494 7.24 -8.49 -16.26
N SER A 495 7.81 -8.56 -17.46
CA SER A 495 9.08 -7.91 -17.76
C SER A 495 8.87 -6.42 -18.02
N ILE A 496 9.60 -5.56 -17.31
CA ILE A 496 9.58 -4.11 -17.51
C ILE A 496 10.77 -3.73 -18.41
N GLY A 497 10.51 -3.04 -19.52
CA GLY A 497 11.54 -2.61 -20.48
C GLY A 497 11.89 -3.63 -21.56
N ALA A 498 12.85 -3.27 -22.42
CA ALA A 498 13.37 -4.12 -23.49
C ALA A 498 14.32 -5.18 -22.91
N SER A 499 13.76 -6.15 -22.18
CA SER A 499 14.55 -7.29 -21.71
C SER A 499 14.91 -8.19 -22.88
N LYS A 500 16.22 -8.53 -22.99
CA LYS A 500 16.74 -9.55 -23.90
C LYS A 500 16.23 -10.96 -23.56
N TYR A 501 15.70 -11.17 -22.36
CA TYR A 501 15.26 -12.48 -21.85
C TYR A 501 13.84 -12.40 -21.28
N ALA A 502 12.93 -13.22 -21.83
CA ALA A 502 11.60 -13.36 -21.27
C ALA A 502 11.67 -14.10 -19.92
N ILE A 503 11.03 -13.56 -18.89
CA ILE A 503 10.86 -14.27 -17.62
C ILE A 503 10.00 -15.51 -17.90
N PRO A 504 10.50 -16.74 -17.60
CA PRO A 504 9.77 -17.95 -17.88
C PRO A 504 8.55 -18.08 -16.97
N GLU A 505 7.58 -18.87 -17.41
CA GLU A 505 6.42 -19.24 -16.59
C GLU A 505 6.83 -20.14 -15.43
N THR A 506 6.15 -19.95 -14.30
CA THR A 506 6.24 -20.84 -13.15
C THR A 506 4.92 -21.58 -13.00
N TYR A 507 5.01 -22.90 -12.77
CA TYR A 507 3.84 -23.77 -12.65
C TYR A 507 3.70 -24.28 -11.22
N ASP A 508 2.46 -24.30 -10.75
CA ASP A 508 2.06 -24.86 -9.48
C ASP A 508 1.07 -26.01 -9.73
N LYS A 509 1.44 -27.25 -9.42
CA LYS A 509 0.66 -28.45 -9.78
C LYS A 509 0.44 -29.31 -8.55
N TYR A 510 -0.82 -29.44 -8.14
CA TYR A 510 -1.23 -30.40 -7.11
C TYR A 510 -2.21 -31.41 -7.68
N PHE A 511 -2.01 -32.67 -7.34
CA PHE A 511 -2.97 -33.74 -7.57
C PHE A 511 -3.01 -34.62 -6.34
N VAL A 512 -4.14 -34.59 -5.64
CA VAL A 512 -4.36 -35.34 -4.41
C VAL A 512 -5.54 -36.26 -4.63
N PHE A 513 -5.35 -37.54 -4.31
CA PHE A 513 -6.42 -38.53 -4.32
C PHE A 513 -6.56 -39.14 -2.93
N GLN A 514 -7.64 -38.80 -2.24
CA GLN A 514 -7.97 -39.31 -0.91
C GLN A 514 -9.09 -40.34 -1.00
N ARG A 515 -8.97 -41.42 -0.23
CA ARG A 515 -9.98 -42.46 -0.12
C ARG A 515 -10.22 -42.77 1.35
N ASP A 516 -11.48 -42.66 1.78
CA ASP A 516 -11.90 -42.94 3.13
C ASP A 516 -12.86 -44.14 3.12
N TYR A 517 -12.70 -45.06 4.08
CA TYR A 517 -13.47 -46.30 4.15
C TYR A 517 -14.01 -46.48 5.56
N ILE A 518 -15.33 -46.40 5.72
CA ILE A 518 -15.98 -46.61 7.01
C ILE A 518 -16.82 -47.87 6.93
N ALA A 519 -16.45 -48.90 7.69
CA ALA A 519 -17.19 -50.16 7.79
C ALA A 519 -17.52 -50.45 9.26
N ARG A 520 -18.77 -50.18 9.63
CA ARG A 520 -19.30 -50.46 10.96
C ARG A 520 -20.27 -51.62 10.93
N TRP A 521 -20.07 -52.60 11.80
CA TRP A 521 -20.89 -53.80 11.88
C TRP A 521 -21.23 -54.12 13.33
N ASN A 522 -22.49 -53.91 13.72
CA ASN A 522 -23.01 -54.39 15.01
C ASN A 522 -23.30 -55.90 14.87
N PHE A 523 -22.29 -56.74 15.08
CA PHE A 523 -22.38 -58.20 14.90
C PHE A 523 -23.41 -58.82 15.84
N THR A 524 -23.49 -58.34 17.09
CA THR A 524 -24.55 -58.64 18.05
C THR A 524 -25.06 -57.33 18.66
N ARG A 525 -26.12 -57.37 19.48
CA ARG A 525 -26.59 -56.20 20.24
C ARG A 525 -25.53 -55.64 21.21
N SER A 526 -24.53 -56.44 21.58
CA SER A 526 -23.49 -56.11 22.54
C SER A 526 -22.08 -56.03 21.94
N LEU A 527 -21.89 -56.46 20.69
CA LEU A 527 -20.59 -56.48 20.00
C LEU A 527 -20.67 -55.65 18.72
N THR A 528 -19.85 -54.61 18.65
CA THR A 528 -19.71 -53.72 17.49
C THR A 528 -18.28 -53.78 16.97
N PHE A 529 -18.14 -54.03 15.68
CA PHE A 529 -16.90 -53.88 14.93
C PHE A 529 -16.93 -52.54 14.19
N ASP A 530 -15.83 -51.81 14.22
CA ASP A 530 -15.66 -50.54 13.53
C ASP A 530 -14.30 -50.52 12.81
N TYR A 531 -14.28 -49.94 11.61
CA TYR A 531 -13.12 -49.76 10.76
C TYR A 531 -13.30 -48.41 10.04
N THR A 532 -12.33 -47.52 10.17
CA THR A 532 -12.37 -46.14 9.63
C THR A 532 -11.07 -45.79 8.94
#